data_AF-A0A9K3E9C8-F1
#
_entry.id   AF-A0A9K3E9C8-F1
#
_cell.length_a   1.000
_cell.length_b   1.000
_cell.length_c   1.000
_cell.angle_alpha   90.00
_cell.angle_beta   90.00
_cell.angle_gamma   90.00
#
_symmetry.space_group_name_H-M   'P 1'
#
loop_
_entity.id
_entity.type
_entity.pdbx_description
1 polymer ?
#
loop_
_entity_poly.entity_id
_entity_poly.type
_entity_poly.pdbx_seq_one_letter_code
_entity_poly.pdbx_strand_id
1 'polypeptide(L)'
;MWADFFGDCNLRLPLTVFVVDVLEWYKVHISQVSPFGMIRIRNFEFTFRALGIEPTVGDFRRFYQMTVSLGFFSFRQRDGSPKLMTPPKGMTMWKKKFFYVKAAAIVADMTFRNVTETIIGETIAMPSLKSVQWFPQLQTIESVKLTNTQLWLLRMMLTRRNKNSRPVVREKSGGCSRMEDVCPGFPWDG
;
A
#
# COMPACT_ATOMS: atom_id res chain seq x y z
N MET A 1 6.22 -1.62 18.06
CA MET A 1 6.19 -3.03 17.57
C MET A 1 6.15 -2.98 16.05
N TRP A 2 6.73 -3.95 15.31
CA TRP A 2 6.77 -3.92 13.83
C TRP A 2 5.40 -3.77 13.14
N ALA A 3 4.34 -4.20 13.83
CA ALA A 3 2.95 -3.97 13.45
C ALA A 3 2.61 -2.49 13.23
N ASP A 4 3.29 -1.56 13.93
CA ASP A 4 3.10 -0.13 13.77
C ASP A 4 3.59 0.34 12.39
N PHE A 5 4.62 -0.25 11.80
CA PHE A 5 5.07 0.14 10.45
C PHE A 5 4.08 -0.29 9.37
N PHE A 6 3.55 -1.52 9.47
CA PHE A 6 2.50 -2.01 8.57
C PHE A 6 1.18 -1.25 8.77
N GLY A 7 0.89 -0.81 10.01
CA GLY A 7 -0.23 0.08 10.33
C GLY A 7 -0.03 1.51 9.82
N ASP A 8 1.17 2.08 10.00
CA ASP A 8 1.54 3.45 9.62
C ASP A 8 1.56 3.60 8.08
N CYS A 9 1.98 2.56 7.35
CA CYS A 9 2.10 2.58 5.87
C CYS A 9 0.96 1.87 5.13
N ASN A 10 0.04 1.23 5.86
CA ASN A 10 -0.99 0.34 5.32
C ASN A 10 -0.46 -0.77 4.39
N LEU A 11 0.82 -1.13 4.51
CA LEU A 11 1.40 -2.22 3.75
C LEU A 11 0.90 -3.55 4.34
N ARG A 12 0.31 -4.41 3.51
CA ARG A 12 -0.06 -5.77 3.89
C ARG A 12 0.58 -6.73 2.90
N LEU A 13 1.16 -7.80 3.42
CA LEU A 13 1.67 -8.92 2.64
C LEU A 13 0.71 -10.11 2.79
N PRO A 14 0.39 -10.84 1.70
CA PRO A 14 0.81 -10.59 0.32
C PRO A 14 0.23 -9.28 -0.23
N LEU A 15 0.93 -8.69 -1.20
CA LEU A 15 0.48 -7.46 -1.87
C LEU A 15 -0.84 -7.72 -2.61
N THR A 16 -1.70 -6.70 -2.70
CA THR A 16 -2.87 -6.78 -3.59
C THR A 16 -2.43 -6.73 -5.04
N VAL A 17 -3.22 -7.33 -5.93
CA VAL A 17 -2.99 -7.32 -7.38
C VAL A 17 -2.76 -5.90 -7.88
N PHE A 18 -3.61 -4.95 -7.47
CA PHE A 18 -3.46 -3.55 -7.85
C PHE A 18 -2.12 -2.92 -7.41
N VAL A 19 -1.60 -3.24 -6.21
CA VAL A 19 -0.28 -2.73 -5.78
C VAL A 19 0.81 -3.30 -6.68
N VAL A 20 0.73 -4.58 -7.02
CA VAL A 20 1.66 -5.23 -7.96
C VAL A 20 1.60 -4.54 -9.32
N ASP A 21 0.41 -4.36 -9.88
CA ASP A 21 0.22 -3.72 -11.20
C ASP A 21 0.84 -2.32 -11.26
N VAL A 22 0.67 -1.52 -10.20
CA VAL A 22 1.28 -0.17 -10.12
C VAL A 22 2.81 -0.27 -10.09
N LEU A 23 3.37 -1.16 -9.27
CA LEU A 23 4.83 -1.31 -9.16
C LEU A 23 5.45 -1.82 -10.47
N GLU A 24 4.79 -2.78 -11.12
CA GLU A 24 5.21 -3.32 -12.42
C GLU A 24 5.10 -2.29 -13.54
N TRP A 25 4.05 -1.46 -13.53
CA TRP A 25 3.89 -0.37 -14.50
C TRP A 25 5.02 0.64 -14.41
N TYR A 26 5.34 1.09 -13.18
CA TYR A 26 6.41 2.05 -12.95
C TYR A 26 7.81 1.42 -12.91
N LYS A 27 7.92 0.09 -13.01
CA LYS A 27 9.17 -0.67 -12.93
C LYS A 27 9.96 -0.35 -11.66
N VAL A 28 9.27 -0.20 -10.53
CA VAL A 28 9.88 0.17 -9.24
C VAL A 28 9.78 -0.99 -8.26
N HIS A 29 10.91 -1.33 -7.64
CA HIS A 29 10.92 -2.30 -6.55
C HIS A 29 10.26 -1.73 -5.29
N ILE A 30 9.45 -2.53 -4.59
CA ILE A 30 8.67 -2.07 -3.43
C ILE A 30 9.52 -1.41 -2.33
N SER A 31 10.76 -1.89 -2.11
CA SER A 31 11.68 -1.30 -1.13
C SER A 31 12.17 0.10 -1.48
N GLN A 32 12.04 0.52 -2.74
CA GLN A 32 12.40 1.86 -3.21
C GLN A 32 11.23 2.83 -3.09
N VAL A 33 10.03 2.36 -2.71
CA VAL A 33 8.85 3.20 -2.53
C VAL A 33 8.85 3.78 -1.12
N SER A 34 8.76 5.10 -1.05
CA SER A 34 8.56 5.83 0.19
C SER A 34 7.22 5.44 0.85
N PRO A 35 7.11 5.51 2.19
CA PRO A 35 5.84 5.27 2.86
C PRO A 35 4.67 6.11 2.35
N PHE A 36 4.91 7.38 2.04
CA PHE A 36 3.89 8.25 1.45
C PHE A 36 3.44 7.76 0.07
N GLY A 37 4.35 7.17 -0.72
CA GLY A 37 4.00 6.53 -1.98
C GLY A 37 3.07 5.34 -1.75
N MET A 38 3.43 4.44 -0.84
CA MET A 38 2.60 3.28 -0.50
C MET A 38 1.22 3.67 0.04
N ILE A 39 1.17 4.64 0.95
CA ILE A 39 -0.08 5.16 1.50
C ILE A 39 -1.00 5.65 0.37
N ARG A 40 -0.46 6.35 -0.63
CA ARG A 40 -1.28 6.86 -1.76
C ARG A 40 -1.80 5.74 -2.65
N ILE A 41 -0.98 4.73 -2.99
CA ILE A 41 -1.44 3.54 -3.74
C ILE A 41 -2.57 2.85 -2.96
N ARG A 42 -2.35 2.58 -1.67
CA ARG A 42 -3.32 1.87 -0.83
C ARG A 42 -4.63 2.64 -0.65
N ASN A 43 -4.56 3.95 -0.42
CA ASN A 43 -5.76 4.75 -0.25
C ASN A 43 -6.56 4.84 -1.54
N PHE A 44 -5.89 5.02 -2.69
CA PHE A 44 -6.55 4.97 -3.99
C PHE A 44 -7.30 3.64 -4.17
N GLU A 45 -6.63 2.51 -3.89
CA GLU A 45 -7.24 1.18 -3.97
C GLU A 45 -8.48 1.08 -3.08
N PHE A 46 -8.38 1.51 -1.83
CA PHE A 46 -9.49 1.44 -0.87
C PHE A 46 -10.67 2.33 -1.28
N THR A 47 -10.42 3.55 -1.75
CA THR A 47 -11.47 4.47 -2.20
C THR A 47 -12.23 3.87 -3.39
N PHE A 48 -11.53 3.35 -4.39
CA PHE A 48 -12.15 2.76 -5.57
C PHE A 48 -12.95 1.50 -5.21
N ARG A 49 -12.37 0.59 -4.42
CA ARG A 49 -13.06 -0.62 -3.97
C ARG A 49 -14.27 -0.31 -3.08
N ALA A 50 -14.22 0.75 -2.26
CA ALA A 50 -15.35 1.18 -1.44
C ALA A 50 -16.54 1.68 -2.27
N LEU A 51 -16.28 2.22 -3.46
CA LEU A 51 -17.29 2.63 -4.43
C LEU A 51 -17.73 1.48 -5.37
N GLY A 52 -17.22 0.26 -5.16
CA GLY A 52 -17.50 -0.88 -6.04
C GLY A 52 -16.83 -0.79 -7.42
N ILE A 53 -15.78 0.03 -7.55
CA ILE A 53 -15.04 0.24 -8.78
C ILE A 53 -13.74 -0.56 -8.71
N GLU A 54 -13.40 -1.29 -9.77
CA GLU A 54 -12.10 -1.96 -9.82
C GLU A 54 -11.00 -0.92 -10.05
N PRO A 55 -10.02 -0.78 -9.14
CA PRO A 55 -8.93 0.16 -9.30
C PRO A 55 -8.02 -0.27 -10.45
N THR A 56 -7.76 0.63 -11.40
CA THR A 56 -6.84 0.38 -12.52
C THR A 56 -5.61 1.27 -12.42
N VAL A 57 -4.48 0.81 -12.97
CA VAL A 57 -3.26 1.63 -13.07
C VAL A 57 -3.53 2.90 -13.90
N GLY A 58 -4.35 2.80 -14.95
CA GLY A 58 -4.76 3.94 -15.77
C GLY A 58 -5.47 5.01 -14.95
N ASP A 59 -6.37 4.62 -14.05
CA ASP A 59 -7.04 5.56 -13.15
C ASP A 59 -6.09 6.13 -12.11
N PHE A 60 -5.18 5.32 -11.54
CA PHE A 60 -4.17 5.83 -10.61
C PHE A 60 -3.32 6.95 -11.22
N ARG A 61 -2.89 6.77 -12.47
CA ARG A 61 -2.10 7.76 -13.26
C ARG A 61 -2.86 9.05 -13.55
N ARG A 62 -4.20 9.03 -13.51
CA ARG A 62 -5.00 10.25 -13.59
C ARG A 62 -4.80 11.11 -12.34
N PHE A 63 -4.74 10.51 -11.16
CA PHE A 63 -4.65 11.24 -9.88
C PHE A 63 -3.22 11.55 -9.45
N TYR A 64 -2.27 10.71 -9.83
CA TYR A 64 -0.92 10.76 -9.29
C TYR A 64 0.15 10.77 -10.37
N GLN A 65 1.25 11.44 -10.05
CA GLN A 65 2.47 11.56 -10.81
C GLN A 65 3.61 10.93 -10.00
N MET A 66 4.39 10.04 -10.60
CA MET A 66 5.58 9.53 -9.94
C MET A 66 6.61 10.66 -9.72
N THR A 67 7.26 10.66 -8.57
CA THR A 67 8.29 11.62 -8.18
C THR A 67 9.38 10.91 -7.39
N VAL A 68 10.62 11.38 -7.46
CA VAL A 68 11.71 10.92 -6.58
C VAL A 68 12.02 12.02 -5.58
N SER A 69 12.18 11.64 -4.32
CA SER A 69 12.61 12.55 -3.26
C SER A 69 13.51 11.79 -2.28
N LEU A 70 14.69 12.36 -1.99
CA LEU A 70 15.66 11.81 -1.04
C LEU A 70 16.02 10.34 -1.31
N GLY A 71 16.12 9.94 -2.58
CA GLY A 71 16.48 8.59 -3.01
C GLY A 71 15.34 7.56 -3.00
N PHE A 72 14.09 7.97 -2.77
CA PHE A 72 12.92 7.08 -2.81
C PHE A 72 11.89 7.55 -3.82
N PHE A 73 11.23 6.60 -4.47
CA PHE A 73 10.08 6.85 -5.32
C PHE A 73 8.84 7.16 -4.46
N SER A 74 8.00 8.05 -4.97
CA SER A 74 6.72 8.44 -4.39
C SER A 74 5.77 8.87 -5.48
N PHE A 75 4.55 9.23 -5.10
CA PHE A 75 3.49 9.60 -6.04
C PHE A 75 2.90 10.94 -5.65
N ARG A 76 3.28 12.05 -6.27
CA ARG A 76 2.68 13.35 -6.00
C ARG A 76 1.27 13.41 -6.62
N GLN A 77 0.33 14.05 -5.94
CA GLN A 77 -0.99 14.31 -6.52
C GLN A 77 -0.85 15.26 -7.73
N ARG A 78 -1.53 14.97 -8.83
CA ARG A 78 -1.53 15.81 -10.04
C ARG A 78 -2.39 17.06 -9.84
N ASP A 79 -1.96 18.17 -10.43
CA ASP A 79 -2.71 19.41 -10.36
C ASP A 79 -4.09 19.25 -11.01
N GLY A 80 -5.12 19.77 -10.35
CA GLY A 80 -6.51 19.61 -10.77
C GLY A 80 -7.15 18.26 -10.41
N SER A 81 -6.41 17.30 -9.84
CA SER A 81 -7.00 16.04 -9.37
C SER A 81 -7.70 16.17 -8.02
N PRO A 82 -8.85 15.50 -7.80
CA PRO A 82 -9.49 15.46 -6.50
C PRO A 82 -8.55 14.87 -5.45
N LYS A 83 -8.52 15.48 -4.28
CA LYS A 83 -7.76 14.95 -3.15
C LYS A 83 -8.51 13.76 -2.58
N LEU A 84 -8.01 12.54 -2.79
CA LEU A 84 -8.65 11.34 -2.25
C LEU A 84 -8.44 11.18 -0.74
N MET A 85 -7.32 11.69 -0.23
CA MET A 85 -6.97 11.62 1.19
C MET A 85 -6.16 12.83 1.62
N THR A 86 -6.23 13.16 2.90
CA THR A 86 -5.21 14.03 3.52
C THR A 86 -4.03 13.17 3.97
N PRO A 87 -2.82 13.35 3.39
CA PRO A 87 -1.65 12.58 3.81
C PRO A 87 -1.30 12.91 5.27
N PRO A 88 -0.82 11.94 6.06
CA PRO A 88 -0.45 12.17 7.44
C PRO A 88 0.67 13.23 7.54
N LYS A 89 0.58 14.09 8.56
CA LYS A 89 1.62 15.10 8.82
C LYS A 89 2.85 14.41 9.40
N GLY A 90 3.97 14.49 8.66
CA GLY A 90 5.30 14.13 9.15
C GLY A 90 5.45 12.69 9.64
N MET A 91 5.73 11.76 8.74
CA MET A 91 6.32 10.47 9.14
C MET A 91 7.79 10.73 9.50
N THR A 92 8.06 11.00 10.77
CA THR A 92 9.44 11.08 11.28
C THR A 92 9.94 9.68 11.63
N MET A 93 11.25 9.45 11.53
CA MET A 93 11.91 8.19 11.93
C MET A 93 11.51 6.92 11.15
N TRP A 94 10.71 7.00 10.08
CA TRP A 94 10.36 5.81 9.28
C TRP A 94 11.60 5.10 8.71
N LYS A 95 12.65 5.87 8.37
CA LYS A 95 13.96 5.36 7.94
C LYS A 95 14.73 4.61 9.04
N LYS A 96 14.24 4.54 10.28
CA LYS A 96 14.81 3.70 11.35
C LYS A 96 14.07 2.37 11.51
N LYS A 97 12.97 2.16 10.76
CA LYS A 97 12.12 0.98 10.82
C LYS A 97 12.28 0.20 9.51
N PHE A 98 13.17 -0.79 9.49
CA PHE A 98 13.35 -1.71 8.34
C PHE A 98 13.15 -3.15 8.76
N PHE A 99 12.49 -3.93 7.92
CA PHE A 99 12.34 -5.38 8.09
C PHE A 99 12.65 -6.06 6.77
N TYR A 100 13.13 -7.30 6.86
CA TYR A 100 13.38 -8.14 5.70
C TYR A 100 12.09 -8.87 5.31
N VAL A 101 11.78 -8.85 4.02
CA VAL A 101 10.71 -9.65 3.42
C VAL A 101 11.37 -10.75 2.61
N LYS A 102 11.02 -12.01 2.86
CA LYS A 102 11.48 -13.11 2.00
C LYS A 102 10.96 -12.86 0.57
N ALA A 103 11.81 -13.05 -0.44
CA ALA A 103 11.42 -12.86 -1.84
C ALA A 103 10.14 -13.64 -2.20
N ALA A 104 9.97 -14.85 -1.65
CA ALA A 104 8.76 -15.66 -1.84
C ALA A 104 7.43 -15.01 -1.36
N ALA A 105 7.49 -13.97 -0.52
CA ALA A 105 6.31 -13.22 -0.10
C ALA A 105 5.94 -12.09 -1.08
N ILE A 106 6.81 -11.80 -2.05
CA ILE A 106 6.59 -10.86 -3.14
C ILE A 106 6.35 -11.71 -4.39
N VAL A 107 5.09 -11.81 -4.81
CA VAL A 107 4.67 -12.68 -5.93
C VAL A 107 5.01 -12.07 -7.31
N ALA A 108 5.52 -10.83 -7.33
CA ALA A 108 5.85 -10.10 -8.56
C ALA A 108 7.36 -10.06 -8.82
N ASP A 109 7.75 -10.16 -10.08
CA ASP A 109 9.13 -9.92 -10.50
C ASP A 109 9.41 -8.41 -10.48
N MET A 110 10.20 -7.97 -9.50
CA MET A 110 10.48 -6.57 -9.24
C MET A 110 11.96 -6.26 -9.48
N THR A 111 12.24 -5.34 -10.40
CA THR A 111 13.60 -4.85 -10.67
C THR A 111 13.86 -3.53 -9.96
N PHE A 112 15.09 -3.33 -9.48
CA PHE A 112 15.52 -2.04 -8.95
C PHE A 112 15.58 -1.00 -10.07
N ARG A 113 14.90 0.12 -9.88
CA ARG A 113 14.94 1.27 -10.80
C ARG A 113 16.05 2.24 -10.42
N ASN A 114 16.68 2.85 -11.41
CA ASN A 114 17.64 3.92 -11.16
C ASN A 114 16.91 5.20 -10.69
N VAL A 115 17.27 5.70 -9.51
CA VAL A 115 16.67 6.90 -8.91
C VAL A 115 17.08 8.21 -9.60
N THR A 116 18.16 8.20 -10.39
CA THR A 116 18.61 9.37 -11.18
C THR A 116 17.95 9.47 -12.55
N GLU A 117 17.20 8.45 -12.95
CA GLU A 117 16.49 8.41 -14.21
C GLU A 117 15.44 9.53 -14.27
N THR A 118 15.30 10.18 -15.43
CA THR A 118 14.30 11.22 -15.64
C THR A 118 12.90 10.64 -15.55
N ILE A 119 12.08 11.19 -14.65
CA ILE A 119 10.70 10.77 -14.50
C ILE A 119 9.83 11.51 -15.52
N ILE A 120 9.24 10.75 -16.43
CA ILE A 120 8.33 11.29 -17.43
C ILE A 120 6.99 11.65 -16.76
N GLY A 121 6.47 12.83 -17.13
CA GLY A 121 5.17 13.30 -16.68
C GLY A 121 4.02 12.49 -17.28
N GLU A 122 2.98 12.24 -16.49
CA GLU A 122 1.76 11.59 -16.91
C GLU A 122 0.97 12.53 -17.83
N THR A 123 0.71 12.06 -19.05
CA THR A 123 -0.04 12.79 -20.08
C THR A 123 -1.51 12.40 -20.14
N ILE A 124 -1.92 11.38 -19.37
CA ILE A 124 -3.31 10.94 -19.30
C ILE A 124 -4.21 12.09 -18.86
N ALA A 125 -5.33 12.28 -19.55
CA ALA A 125 -6.32 13.30 -19.24
C ALA A 125 -7.01 13.03 -17.89
N MET A 126 -7.34 14.09 -17.17
CA MET A 126 -8.10 14.02 -15.93
C MET A 126 -9.54 13.52 -16.17
N PRO A 127 -10.07 12.64 -15.31
CA PRO A 127 -11.47 12.26 -15.36
C PRO A 127 -12.32 13.47 -14.97
N SER A 128 -13.45 13.60 -15.65
CA SER A 128 -14.46 14.63 -15.44
C SER A 128 -15.83 13.99 -15.35
N LEU A 129 -16.81 14.78 -14.88
CA LEU A 129 -18.24 14.42 -14.89
C LEU A 129 -18.72 13.89 -16.26
N LYS A 130 -18.15 14.42 -17.35
CA LYS A 130 -18.53 14.05 -18.72
C LYS A 130 -17.89 12.75 -19.19
N SER A 131 -16.75 12.35 -18.61
CA SER A 131 -16.01 11.16 -19.03
C SER A 131 -16.35 9.93 -18.20
N VAL A 132 -16.55 10.07 -16.88
CA VAL A 132 -16.70 8.91 -16.00
C VAL A 132 -17.72 9.15 -14.88
N GLN A 133 -18.70 8.25 -14.77
CA GLN A 133 -19.86 8.37 -13.87
C GLN A 133 -19.52 8.32 -12.38
N TRP A 134 -18.42 7.67 -12.01
CA TRP A 134 -18.01 7.58 -10.60
C TRP A 134 -17.29 8.83 -10.08
N PHE A 135 -16.79 9.70 -10.96
CA PHE A 135 -16.00 10.87 -10.57
C PHE A 135 -16.67 11.77 -9.51
N PRO A 136 -17.97 12.11 -9.61
CA PRO A 136 -18.66 12.90 -8.58
C PRO A 136 -18.84 12.20 -7.23
N GLN A 137 -18.69 10.87 -7.17
CA GLN A 137 -18.85 10.11 -5.93
C GLN A 137 -17.60 10.16 -5.05
N LEU A 138 -16.48 10.65 -5.58
CA LEU A 138 -15.23 10.75 -4.84
C LEU A 138 -15.30 11.87 -3.80
N GLN A 139 -15.28 11.47 -2.52
CA GLN A 139 -15.13 12.38 -1.40
C GLN A 139 -13.72 12.25 -0.81
N THR A 140 -13.13 13.37 -0.38
CA THR A 140 -11.86 13.33 0.34
C THR A 140 -12.06 12.60 1.66
N ILE A 141 -11.31 11.51 1.86
CA ILE A 141 -11.30 10.82 3.14
C ILE A 141 -10.39 11.59 4.10
N GLU A 142 -10.98 12.12 5.17
CA GLU A 142 -10.22 12.78 6.23
C GLU A 142 -9.46 11.75 7.07
N SER A 143 -8.19 12.03 7.32
CA SER A 143 -7.38 11.25 8.26
C SER A 143 -7.77 11.60 9.69
N VAL A 144 -8.82 10.97 10.23
CA VAL A 144 -9.23 11.16 11.62
C VAL A 144 -8.39 10.24 12.52
N LYS A 145 -7.67 10.84 13.48
CA LYS A 145 -6.99 10.06 14.52
C LYS A 145 -8.04 9.53 15.50
N LEU A 146 -8.27 8.23 15.45
CA LEU A 146 -9.19 7.57 16.37
C LEU A 146 -8.57 7.45 17.77
N THR A 147 -9.38 7.66 18.80
CA THR A 147 -8.97 7.43 20.19
C THR A 147 -8.83 5.92 20.46
N ASN A 148 -8.08 5.55 21.50
CA ASN A 148 -7.95 4.13 21.89
C ASN A 148 -9.33 3.48 22.16
N THR A 149 -10.27 4.24 22.72
CA THR A 149 -11.65 3.78 22.94
C THR A 149 -12.38 3.51 21.63
N GLN A 150 -12.28 4.41 20.65
CA GLN A 150 -12.87 4.22 19.32
C GLN A 150 -12.25 3.03 18.59
N LEU A 151 -10.92 2.86 18.68
CA LEU A 151 -10.22 1.71 18.13
C LEU A 151 -10.67 0.41 18.79
N TRP A 152 -10.85 0.42 20.11
CA TRP A 152 -11.34 -0.75 20.85
C TRP A 152 -12.79 -1.11 20.45
N LEU A 153 -13.68 -0.13 20.32
CA LEU A 153 -15.05 -0.34 19.86
C LEU A 153 -15.10 -0.88 18.43
N LEU A 154 -14.31 -0.32 17.51
CA LEU A 154 -14.21 -0.82 16.13
C LEU A 154 -13.68 -2.25 16.10
N ARG A 155 -12.65 -2.57 16.91
CA ARG A 155 -12.13 -3.93 17.03
C ARG A 155 -13.25 -4.88 17.48
N MET A 156 -14.05 -4.49 18.48
CA MET A 156 -15.19 -5.28 18.95
C MET A 156 -16.28 -5.45 17.89
N MET A 157 -16.53 -4.44 17.05
CA MET A 157 -17.48 -4.53 15.94
C MET A 157 -16.98 -5.45 14.82
N LEU A 158 -15.70 -5.37 14.45
CA LEU A 158 -15.10 -6.18 13.38
C LEU A 158 -14.89 -7.64 13.81
N THR A 159 -14.71 -7.91 15.11
CA THR A 159 -14.59 -9.28 15.65
C THR A 159 -15.94 -9.94 15.90
N ARG A 160 -17.06 -9.22 15.76
CA ARG A 160 -18.39 -9.85 15.70
C ARG A 160 -18.46 -10.69 14.42
N ARG A 161 -18.04 -11.95 14.53
CA ARG A 161 -18.32 -12.98 13.54
C ARG A 161 -19.82 -12.95 13.26
N ASN A 162 -20.19 -12.65 12.02
CA ASN A 162 -21.51 -13.00 11.54
C ASN A 162 -21.63 -14.52 11.70
N LYS A 163 -22.64 -15.02 12.42
CA LYS A 163 -22.84 -16.47 12.61
C LYS A 163 -22.92 -17.22 11.26
N ASN A 164 -23.23 -16.49 10.18
CA ASN A 164 -23.37 -17.01 8.84
C ASN A 164 -22.12 -16.80 7.96
N SER A 165 -21.05 -16.13 8.45
CA SER A 165 -19.83 -15.96 7.64
C SER A 165 -18.98 -17.22 7.65
N ARG A 166 -18.89 -17.88 6.48
CA ARG A 166 -17.97 -18.99 6.26
C ARG A 166 -16.53 -18.44 6.30
N PRO A 167 -15.57 -19.19 6.89
CA PRO A 167 -14.16 -18.80 6.83
C PRO A 167 -13.71 -18.72 5.38
N VAL A 168 -13.07 -17.61 5.01
CA VAL A 168 -12.31 -17.53 3.74
C VAL A 168 -11.21 -18.58 3.83
N VAL A 169 -11.17 -19.45 2.83
CA VAL A 169 -10.36 -20.67 2.68
C VAL A 169 -9.04 -20.62 3.48
N ARG A 170 -8.91 -21.53 4.46
CA ARG A 170 -7.59 -22.00 4.90
C ARG A 170 -7.19 -23.11 3.94
N GLU A 171 -6.04 -22.97 3.28
CA GLU A 171 -5.39 -24.13 2.68
C GLU A 171 -5.20 -25.19 3.76
N LYS A 172 -5.64 -26.41 3.46
CA LYS A 172 -5.28 -27.61 4.21
C LYS A 172 -3.87 -28.00 3.80
N SER A 173 -2.85 -27.49 4.49
CA SER A 173 -1.59 -28.22 4.58
C SER A 173 -1.63 -29.04 5.87
N GLY A 174 -1.96 -30.32 5.71
CA GLY A 174 -1.69 -31.31 6.75
C GLY A 174 -0.19 -31.41 7.02
N GLY A 175 0.15 -31.78 8.25
CA GLY A 175 1.53 -32.00 8.67
C GLY A 175 1.91 -31.16 9.88
N CYS A 176 1.55 -31.66 11.06
CA CYS A 176 2.26 -31.30 12.29
C CYS A 176 3.68 -31.88 12.18
N SER A 177 4.69 -31.02 12.20
CA SER A 177 6.04 -31.41 12.61
C SER A 177 6.67 -30.25 13.36
N ARG A 178 6.75 -30.41 14.69
CA ARG A 178 7.76 -29.74 15.51
C ARG A 178 9.12 -30.06 14.89
N MET A 179 9.94 -29.03 14.71
CA MET A 179 11.39 -29.18 14.66
C MET A 179 11.98 -27.94 15.35
N GLU A 180 12.34 -28.15 16.62
CA GLU A 180 13.54 -27.55 17.20
C GLU A 180 14.73 -27.93 16.31
N ASP A 181 15.65 -26.99 16.11
CA ASP A 181 17.06 -27.10 15.64
C ASP A 181 17.44 -25.70 15.08
N VAL A 182 17.98 -24.77 15.87
CA VAL A 182 19.39 -24.62 16.33
C VAL A 182 20.40 -24.39 15.19
N CYS A 183 20.76 -23.11 15.04
CA CYS A 183 22.08 -22.52 14.71
C CYS A 183 22.63 -22.57 13.27
N PRO A 184 23.64 -21.72 12.91
CA PRO A 184 24.33 -20.70 13.72
C PRO A 184 24.33 -19.29 13.10
N GLY A 185 24.56 -18.28 13.94
CA GLY A 185 24.94 -16.95 13.49
C GLY A 185 26.27 -16.98 12.75
N PHE A 186 26.36 -16.22 11.66
CA PHE A 186 27.62 -15.96 10.98
C PHE A 186 28.18 -14.59 11.40
N PRO A 187 29.51 -14.46 11.52
CA PRO A 187 30.17 -13.28 12.08
C PRO A 187 30.22 -12.15 11.06
N TRP A 188 30.18 -10.91 11.56
CA TRP A 188 30.57 -9.73 10.79
C TRP A 188 32.04 -9.45 11.07
N ASP A 189 32.88 -9.60 10.06
CA ASP A 189 34.22 -8.99 9.99
C ASP A 189 34.22 -7.98 8.84
N GLY A 190 34.59 -6.72 9.13
CA GLY A 190 34.87 -5.66 8.14
C GLY A 190 33.91 -4.49 8.16
#